data_AF-A0AAU0ZHY2-F1
#
_entry.id   AF-A0AAU0ZHY2-F1
#
_cell.length_a   1.000
_cell.length_b   1.000
_cell.length_c   1.000
_cell.angle_alpha   90.00
_cell.angle_beta   90.00
_cell.angle_gamma   90.00
#
_symmetry.space_group_name_H-M   'P 1'
#
loop_
_entity.id
_entity.type
_entity.pdbx_description
1 polymer ?
#
loop_
_entity_poly.entity_id
_entity_poly.type
_entity_poly.pdbx_seq_one_letter_code
_entity_poly.pdbx_strand_id
1 'polypeptide(L)'
;MTKTEEHAGDTVSLVYQCRLPLSTHTLHYLTDLLRRHLKAIRSRWRALPPGRIAVIVLAVLRHDQRLADMAGGNDISATTIRRWRDELIHLLAAKAPRLDRALKKIARRGGEAS
;
A
#
# COMPACT_ATOMS: atom_id res chain seq x y z
N MET A 1 35.20 29.74 28.69
CA MET A 1 34.23 30.57 27.93
C MET A 1 34.36 30.17 26.46
N THR A 2 33.61 29.14 26.05
CA THR A 2 32.42 29.23 25.16
C THR A 2 32.80 29.75 23.78
N LYS A 3 32.72 28.94 22.72
CA LYS A 3 31.42 28.54 22.16
C LYS A 3 31.56 27.26 21.30
N THR A 4 30.77 26.25 21.67
CA THR A 4 30.37 25.12 20.83
C THR A 4 29.41 25.64 19.77
N GLU A 5 29.67 25.39 18.48
CA GLU A 5 28.62 25.39 17.47
C GLU A 5 28.79 24.10 16.65
N GLU A 6 27.82 23.22 16.83
CA GLU A 6 27.62 22.00 16.07
C GLU A 6 27.43 22.34 14.59
N HIS A 7 28.30 21.82 13.72
CA HIS A 7 27.94 21.66 12.32
C HIS A 7 27.06 20.41 12.20
N ALA A 8 25.76 20.63 12.35
CA ALA A 8 24.73 19.66 12.01
C ALA A 8 24.97 19.18 10.58
N GLY A 9 25.33 17.90 10.45
CA GLY A 9 25.78 17.29 9.20
C GLY A 9 24.82 17.57 8.04
N ASP A 10 25.40 17.98 6.92
CA ASP A 10 24.73 18.18 5.64
C ASP A 10 23.87 16.97 5.29
N THR A 11 22.58 17.07 5.56
CA THR A 11 21.63 16.01 5.25
C THR A 11 21.29 16.12 3.77
N VAL A 12 22.04 15.42 2.92
CA VAL A 12 21.82 15.40 1.47
C VAL A 12 20.54 14.59 1.18
N SER A 13 19.49 15.26 0.72
CA SER A 13 18.25 14.62 0.25
C SER A 13 18.44 14.11 -1.19
N LEU A 14 18.59 12.80 -1.35
CA LEU A 14 18.68 12.14 -2.65
C LEU A 14 17.32 11.53 -3.05
N VAL A 15 16.80 11.90 -4.23
CA VAL A 15 15.58 11.30 -4.78
C VAL A 15 15.95 10.16 -5.72
N TYR A 16 15.71 8.93 -5.28
CA TYR A 16 15.84 7.73 -6.10
C TYR A 16 14.48 7.32 -6.68
N GLN A 17 14.36 7.31 -8.00
CA GLN A 17 13.14 6.88 -8.69
C GLN A 17 13.24 5.40 -9.08
N CYS A 18 12.39 4.56 -8.49
CA CYS A 18 12.20 3.18 -8.95
C CYS A 18 10.96 3.06 -9.82
N ARG A 19 11.06 2.24 -10.88
CA ARG A 19 9.88 1.74 -11.59
C ARG A 19 9.46 0.42 -10.98
N LEU A 20 8.29 0.40 -10.34
CA LEU A 20 7.70 -0.85 -9.86
C LEU A 20 6.93 -1.51 -11.02
N PRO A 21 7.30 -2.73 -11.46
CA PRO A 21 6.54 -3.46 -12.48
C PRO A 21 5.23 -3.98 -11.86
N LEU A 22 4.22 -3.12 -11.81
CA LEU A 22 2.88 -3.44 -11.32
C LEU A 22 1.95 -3.70 -12.50
N SER A 23 1.18 -4.78 -12.42
CA SER A 23 0.06 -4.97 -13.34
C SER A 23 -0.98 -3.90 -13.08
N THR A 24 -1.37 -3.16 -14.13
CA THR A 24 -2.42 -2.13 -14.08
C THR A 24 -3.72 -2.70 -13.53
N HIS A 25 -4.03 -3.96 -13.85
CA HIS A 25 -5.21 -4.65 -13.34
C HIS A 25 -5.17 -4.83 -11.82
N THR A 26 -4.02 -5.24 -11.26
CA THR A 26 -3.83 -5.37 -9.81
C THR A 26 -3.97 -4.02 -9.11
N LEU A 27 -3.42 -2.97 -9.70
CA LEU A 27 -3.52 -1.61 -9.16
C LEU A 27 -4.97 -1.11 -9.16
N HIS A 28 -5.71 -1.30 -10.26
CA HIS A 28 -7.12 -0.92 -10.36
C HIS A 28 -7.98 -1.70 -9.37
N TYR A 29 -7.79 -3.02 -9.28
CA TYR A 29 -8.50 -3.87 -8.33
C TYR A 29 -8.29 -3.40 -6.88
N LEU A 30 -7.04 -3.13 -6.49
CA LEU A 30 -6.71 -2.66 -5.15
C LEU A 30 -7.25 -1.25 -4.89
N THR A 31 -7.14 -0.36 -5.86
CA THR A 31 -7.69 1.00 -5.76
C THR A 31 -9.20 0.97 -5.55
N ASP A 32 -9.93 0.11 -6.26
CA ASP A 32 -11.37 -0.05 -6.09
C ASP A 32 -11.75 -0.74 -4.78
N LEU A 33 -10.96 -1.73 -4.35
CA LEU A 33 -11.13 -2.37 -3.04
C LEU A 33 -10.97 -1.34 -1.92
N LEU A 34 -9.92 -0.52 -2.00
CA LEU A 34 -9.63 0.53 -1.06
C LEU A 34 -10.73 1.60 -1.09
N ARG A 35 -11.14 2.07 -2.28
CA ARG A 35 -12.23 3.04 -2.45
C ARG A 35 -13.52 2.58 -1.77
N ARG A 36 -13.92 1.31 -1.95
CA ARG A 36 -15.10 0.74 -1.29
C ARG A 36 -14.94 0.70 0.23
N HIS A 37 -13.76 0.31 0.71
CA HIS A 37 -13.48 0.27 2.15
C HIS A 37 -13.48 1.66 2.78
N LEU A 38 -12.85 2.64 2.14
CA LEU A 38 -12.83 4.03 2.58
C LEU A 38 -14.24 4.64 2.61
N LYS A 39 -15.10 4.29 1.64
CA LYS A 39 -16.52 4.68 1.65
C LYS A 39 -17.28 4.10 2.84
N ALA A 40 -16.91 2.90 3.30
CA ALA A 40 -17.52 2.26 4.47
C ALA A 40 -17.03 2.87 5.79
N ILE A 41 -15.75 3.22 5.91
CA ILE A 41 -15.13 3.78 7.13
C ILE A 41 -15.38 5.30 7.27
N ARG A 42 -15.76 5.99 6.19
CA ARG A 42 -16.22 7.40 6.12
C ARG A 42 -15.30 8.51 6.65
N SER A 43 -14.14 8.25 7.28
CA SER A 43 -13.43 9.36 7.96
C SER A 43 -11.88 9.32 7.97
N ARG A 44 -11.21 8.17 8.08
CA ARG A 44 -9.81 8.16 8.60
C ARG A 44 -8.66 8.39 7.59
N TRP A 45 -8.93 8.67 6.31
CA TRP A 45 -7.94 8.47 5.24
C TRP A 45 -7.88 9.56 4.16
N ARG A 46 -8.36 10.78 4.44
CA ARG A 46 -8.49 11.86 3.44
C ARG A 46 -7.19 12.57 3.02
N ALA A 47 -6.05 12.24 3.64
CA ALA A 47 -4.78 12.92 3.32
C ALA A 47 -4.31 12.65 1.88
N LEU A 48 -4.53 11.45 1.35
CA LEU A 48 -4.06 11.04 0.03
C LEU A 48 -5.17 10.38 -0.82
N PRO A 49 -5.08 10.49 -2.16
CA PRO A 49 -5.98 9.77 -3.05
C PRO A 49 -5.76 8.24 -2.91
N PRO A 50 -6.84 7.44 -3.05
CA PRO A 50 -6.79 5.98 -2.83
C PRO A 50 -5.81 5.25 -3.76
N GLY A 51 -5.57 5.77 -4.96
CA GLY A 51 -4.57 5.21 -5.87
C GLY A 51 -3.14 5.37 -5.35
N ARG A 52 -2.80 6.54 -4.78
CA ARG A 52 -1.47 6.80 -4.22
C ARG A 52 -1.22 5.96 -2.97
N ILE A 53 -2.23 5.80 -2.12
CA ILE A 53 -2.21 4.85 -1.00
C ILE A 53 -1.92 3.42 -1.50
N ALA A 54 -2.64 2.97 -2.53
CA ALA A 54 -2.46 1.63 -3.07
C ALA A 54 -1.02 1.40 -3.57
N VAL A 55 -0.43 2.39 -4.25
CA VAL A 55 0.97 2.32 -4.70
C VAL A 55 1.94 2.27 -3.53
N ILE A 56 1.79 3.14 -2.51
CA ILE A 56 2.65 3.15 -1.33
C ILE A 56 2.62 1.79 -0.62
N VAL A 57 1.41 1.25 -0.40
CA VAL A 57 1.29 -0.04 0.30
C VAL A 57 1.84 -1.18 -0.56
N LEU A 58 1.62 -1.18 -1.87
CA LEU A 58 2.21 -2.17 -2.77
C LEU A 58 3.74 -2.10 -2.79
N ALA A 59 4.32 -0.91 -2.74
CA ALA A 59 5.76 -0.72 -2.68
C ALA A 59 6.34 -1.34 -1.40
N VAL A 60 5.68 -1.11 -0.26
CA VAL A 60 6.05 -1.71 1.03
C VAL A 60 5.90 -3.24 1.00
N LEU A 61 4.78 -3.77 0.48
CA LEU A 61 4.51 -5.22 0.51
C LEU A 61 5.36 -6.02 -0.48
N ARG A 62 5.60 -5.50 -1.68
CA ARG A 62 6.23 -6.26 -2.78
C ARG A 62 7.73 -6.05 -2.87
N HIS A 63 8.21 -4.87 -2.49
CA HIS A 63 9.60 -4.46 -2.66
C HIS A 63 10.29 -4.13 -1.34
N ASP A 64 9.68 -4.50 -0.22
CA ASP A 64 10.17 -4.27 1.15
C ASP A 64 10.66 -2.83 1.38
N GLN A 65 10.00 -1.86 0.71
CA GLN A 65 10.39 -0.46 0.80
C GLN A 65 10.24 0.00 2.25
N ARG A 66 11.27 0.68 2.78
CA ARG A 66 11.25 1.11 4.17
C ARG A 66 10.11 2.09 4.36
N LEU A 67 9.36 1.90 5.44
CA LEU A 67 8.24 2.78 5.80
C LEU A 67 8.69 4.24 5.94
N ALA A 68 9.94 4.47 6.37
CA ALA A 68 10.54 5.80 6.50
C ALA A 68 10.75 6.48 5.14
N ASP A 69 11.21 5.73 4.13
CA ASP A 69 11.49 6.28 2.80
C ASP A 69 10.17 6.66 2.10
N MET A 70 9.14 5.83 2.27
CA MET A 70 7.79 6.14 1.78
C MET A 70 7.09 7.25 2.57
N ALA A 71 7.43 7.42 3.86
CA ALA A 71 6.91 8.48 4.71
C ALA A 71 7.42 9.85 4.26
N GLY A 72 8.76 9.98 4.15
CA GLY A 72 9.41 11.22 3.75
C GLY A 72 8.97 11.70 2.36
N GLY A 73 8.86 10.79 1.38
CA GLY A 73 8.44 11.16 0.01
C GLY A 73 6.95 11.45 -0.18
N ASN A 74 6.13 11.32 0.87
CA ASN A 74 4.67 11.51 0.78
C ASN A 74 4.08 12.39 1.89
N ASP A 75 4.90 13.04 2.71
CA ASP A 75 4.48 13.90 3.83
C ASP A 75 3.54 13.18 4.83
N ILE A 76 3.80 11.90 5.08
CA ILE A 76 2.99 11.03 5.94
C ILE A 76 3.88 10.37 6.98
N SER A 77 3.38 10.13 8.19
CA SER A 77 4.15 9.36 9.17
C SER A 77 4.32 7.89 8.78
N ALA A 78 5.48 7.30 9.09
CA ALA A 78 5.72 5.86 8.88
C ALA A 78 4.70 4.98 9.63
N THR A 79 4.16 5.46 10.76
CA THR A 79 3.09 4.80 11.52
C THR A 79 1.77 4.74 10.76
N THR A 80 1.46 5.79 10.01
CA THR A 80 0.27 5.85 9.16
C THR A 80 0.41 4.84 8.02
N ILE A 81 1.58 4.78 7.36
CA ILE A 81 1.84 3.79 6.31
C ILE A 81 1.78 2.35 6.85
N ARG A 82 2.32 2.09 8.05
CA ARG A 82 2.20 0.78 8.70
C ARG A 82 0.74 0.37 8.89
N ARG A 83 -0.08 1.26 9.44
CA ARG A 83 -1.51 1.02 9.61
C ARG A 83 -2.20 0.75 8.28
N TRP A 84 -1.79 1.47 7.23
CA TRP A 84 -2.36 1.30 5.91
C TRP A 84 -2.04 -0.06 5.30
N ARG A 85 -0.80 -0.51 5.48
CA ARG A 85 -0.36 -1.85 5.10
C ARG A 85 -1.19 -2.91 5.83
N ASP A 86 -1.32 -2.79 7.14
CA ASP A 86 -2.04 -3.78 7.95
C ASP A 86 -3.53 -3.82 7.60
N GLU A 87 -4.19 -2.67 7.40
CA GLU A 87 -5.58 -2.60 6.92
C GLU A 87 -5.73 -3.26 5.54
N LEU A 88 -4.80 -3.03 4.61
CA LEU A 88 -4.86 -3.68 3.30
C LEU A 88 -4.67 -5.19 3.37
N ILE A 89 -3.75 -5.68 4.22
CA ILE A 89 -3.58 -7.11 4.48
C ILE A 89 -4.89 -7.71 4.98
N HIS A 90 -5.57 -7.07 5.93
CA HIS A 90 -6.87 -7.54 6.43
C HIS A 90 -7.93 -7.56 5.33
N LEU A 91 -7.96 -6.56 4.45
CA LEU A 91 -8.89 -6.53 3.32
C LEU A 91 -8.62 -7.65 2.33
N LEU A 92 -7.35 -7.91 2.01
CA LEU A 92 -6.95 -8.99 1.13
C LEU A 92 -7.27 -10.35 1.75
N ALA A 93 -6.97 -10.52 3.04
CA ALA A 93 -7.30 -11.71 3.81
C ALA A 93 -8.83 -11.94 3.86
N ALA A 94 -9.66 -10.91 3.93
CA ALA A 94 -11.11 -11.07 3.86
C ALA A 94 -11.61 -11.45 2.44
N LYS A 95 -10.85 -11.13 1.40
CA LYS A 95 -11.17 -11.49 0.01
C LYS A 95 -10.61 -12.86 -0.40
N ALA A 96 -9.51 -13.33 0.18
CA ALA A 96 -8.93 -14.64 -0.12
C ALA A 96 -9.91 -15.82 0.10
N PRO A 97 -10.73 -15.88 1.17
CA PRO A 97 -11.79 -16.89 1.32
C PRO A 97 -12.86 -16.82 0.21
N ARG A 98 -13.13 -15.62 -0.32
CA ARG A 98 -14.06 -15.47 -1.46
C ARG A 98 -13.40 -15.93 -2.75
N LEU A 99 -12.10 -15.71 -2.91
CA LEU A 99 -11.34 -16.22 -4.04
C LEU A 99 -11.26 -17.74 -4.00
N ASP A 100 -10.98 -18.35 -2.84
CA ASP A 100 -11.03 -19.80 -2.65
C ASP A 100 -12.40 -20.37 -3.03
N ARG A 101 -13.49 -19.74 -2.57
CA ARG A 101 -14.85 -20.14 -2.97
C ARG A 101 -15.12 -19.95 -4.47
N ALA A 102 -14.62 -18.87 -5.06
CA ALA A 102 -14.77 -18.61 -6.50
C ALA A 102 -13.99 -19.63 -7.33
N LEU A 103 -12.76 -19.95 -6.94
CA LEU A 103 -11.92 -20.96 -7.57
C LEU A 103 -12.54 -22.35 -7.40
N LYS A 104 -13.03 -22.72 -6.21
CA LYS A 104 -13.80 -23.97 -6.00
C LYS A 104 -15.05 -24.04 -6.85
N LYS A 105 -15.76 -22.92 -7.04
CA LYS A 105 -16.94 -22.85 -7.92
C LYS A 105 -16.56 -23.00 -9.39
N ILE A 106 -15.44 -22.41 -9.81
CA ILE A 106 -14.90 -22.59 -11.16
C ILE A 106 -14.44 -24.03 -11.36
N ALA A 107 -13.71 -24.63 -10.42
CA ALA A 107 -13.30 -26.04 -10.47
C ALA A 107 -14.49 -27.00 -10.52
N ARG A 108 -15.56 -26.71 -9.77
CA ARG A 108 -16.83 -27.46 -9.84
C ARG A 108 -17.57 -27.31 -11.17
N ARG A 109 -17.44 -26.17 -11.85
CA ARG A 109 -18.05 -25.92 -13.17
C ARG A 109 -17.16 -26.40 -14.33
N GLY A 110 -15.85 -26.39 -14.16
CA GLY A 110 -14.86 -26.90 -15.12
C GLY A 110 -14.71 -28.42 -15.10
N GLY A 111 -15.44 -29.12 -14.22
CA GLY A 111 -15.71 -30.56 -14.35
C GLY A 111 -16.88 -30.89 -15.28
N GLU A 112 -17.56 -29.88 -15.82
CA GLU A 112 -18.61 -29.99 -16.84
C GLU A 112 -18.21 -29.13 -18.05
N ALA A 113 -17.07 -29.47 -18.66
CA ALA A 113 -16.75 -29.07 -20.02
C ALA A 113 -15.96 -30.22 -20.64
N SER A 114 -16.71 -31.14 -21.24
CA SER A 114 -16.25 -32.00 -22.33
C SER A 114 -15.66 -31.19 -23.48
#